data_AF-A0AAV1XG23-F1
#
_entry.id   AF-A0AAV1XG23-F1
#
_cell.length_a   1.000
_cell.length_b   1.000
_cell.length_c   1.000
_cell.angle_alpha   90.00
_cell.angle_beta   90.00
_cell.angle_gamma   90.00
#
_symmetry.space_group_name_H-M   'P 1'
#
loop_
_entity.id
_entity.type
_entity.pdbx_description
1 polymer ?
#
loop_
_entity_poly.entity_id
_entity_poly.type
_entity_poly.pdbx_seq_one_letter_code
_entity_poly.pdbx_strand_id
1 'polypeptide(L)'
;MGFKLLSLTSLSLSPFPLFTPPFLLSTIPSSLSKSTPGAVTSLTTTRCVNNEKEEVLLPGMPKEYYDDEWQAKQRERTKELRQRQREEDEEEERKIEEYREVGMRLKGYPEEDVRNARKLVSSFIRAEEEIEQKIEEAAEKGILTELVLMVIWNRLDLARRDNEKDAIRSLDLLYRRVETEILKREATPAMRLLNDLLIMYDGFDYEEWLKKCKKRMIDTFPREDPYSILVPPGFESFDIDKLEGPLSPPPEHDDTLLRVDFVREVDELLQEVRVEQSEVENEAGFDPESVANRLKQQERQQSIRQVEALLDLAIGLKW
;
A
#
# COMPACT_ATOMS: atom_id res chain seq x y z
N MET A 1 17.76 6.71 18.49
CA MET A 1 18.57 7.71 17.73
C MET A 1 17.59 8.69 17.10
N GLY A 2 17.29 9.77 17.81
CA GLY A 2 16.23 10.70 17.44
C GLY A 2 16.61 11.64 16.30
N PHE A 3 15.62 12.08 15.53
CA PHE A 3 15.72 13.31 14.77
C PHE A 3 14.50 14.20 15.01
N LYS A 4 14.83 15.48 15.16
CA LYS A 4 14.10 16.56 15.82
C LYS A 4 12.96 17.09 14.97
N LEU A 5 11.90 17.48 15.68
CA LEU A 5 10.92 18.49 15.28
C LEU A 5 11.64 19.80 14.89
N LEU A 6 11.27 20.39 13.76
CA LEU A 6 11.49 21.82 13.51
C LEU A 6 10.24 22.49 12.92
N SER A 7 10.10 23.71 13.43
CA SER A 7 8.99 24.65 13.42
C SER A 7 8.51 25.12 12.05
N LEU A 8 7.23 25.45 12.02
CA LEU A 8 6.55 26.33 11.07
C LEU A 8 7.21 27.71 11.01
N THR A 9 7.35 28.25 9.79
CA THR A 9 7.31 29.69 9.52
C THR A 9 6.66 29.94 8.17
N SER A 10 5.64 30.79 8.17
CA SER A 10 4.98 31.42 7.03
C SER A 10 5.88 32.46 6.36
N LEU A 11 5.85 32.57 5.02
CA LEU A 11 5.71 33.85 4.30
C LEU A 11 5.63 33.69 2.76
N SER A 12 4.66 34.43 2.22
CA SER A 12 4.58 35.10 0.91
C SER A 12 4.49 34.32 -0.41
N LEU A 13 3.27 34.39 -0.96
CA LEU A 13 2.91 34.42 -2.38
C LEU A 13 3.87 35.23 -3.27
N SER A 14 4.29 34.64 -4.40
CA SER A 14 4.11 35.26 -5.71
C SER A 14 4.16 34.20 -6.84
N PRO A 15 3.39 34.36 -7.93
CA PRO A 15 3.24 33.39 -9.02
C PRO A 15 4.15 33.76 -10.20
N PHE A 16 4.63 32.81 -11.02
CA PHE A 16 5.00 32.95 -12.46
C PHE A 16 5.56 31.59 -12.97
N PRO A 17 5.62 31.33 -14.30
CA PRO A 17 4.52 30.78 -15.07
C PRO A 17 4.86 29.43 -15.73
N LEU A 18 3.81 28.80 -16.25
CA LEU A 18 3.82 27.62 -17.11
C LEU A 18 4.86 27.71 -18.24
N PHE A 19 5.74 26.72 -18.33
CA PHE A 19 6.53 26.47 -19.53
C PHE A 19 6.44 24.98 -19.89
N THR A 20 5.63 24.70 -20.90
CA THR A 20 5.62 23.45 -21.65
C THR A 20 6.76 23.45 -22.66
N PRO A 21 7.39 22.30 -22.93
CA PRO A 21 8.04 22.09 -24.22
C PRO A 21 7.25 21.06 -25.04
N PRO A 22 7.15 21.26 -26.38
CA PRO A 22 6.47 20.33 -27.26
C PRO A 22 7.36 19.13 -27.60
N PHE A 23 6.72 17.97 -27.67
CA PHE A 23 7.23 16.78 -28.36
C PHE A 23 7.55 17.12 -29.82
N LEU A 24 8.79 16.85 -30.24
CA LEU A 24 9.12 16.66 -31.65
C LEU A 24 9.75 15.27 -31.80
N LEU A 25 8.93 14.31 -32.23
CA LEU A 25 9.40 13.14 -32.95
C LEU A 25 10.07 13.61 -34.24
N SER A 26 11.33 13.21 -34.46
CA SER A 26 11.88 13.16 -35.82
C SER A 26 12.31 11.74 -36.13
N THR A 27 11.46 11.13 -36.94
CA THR A 27 11.65 9.89 -37.68
C THR A 27 12.88 10.02 -38.59
N ILE A 28 13.79 9.05 -38.51
CA ILE A 28 14.92 8.90 -39.43
C ILE A 28 14.42 8.25 -40.72
N PRO A 29 14.61 8.84 -41.91
CA PRO A 29 14.62 8.08 -43.15
C PRO A 29 16.06 7.81 -43.59
N SER A 30 16.39 6.52 -43.63
CA SER A 30 17.48 5.96 -44.39
C SER A 30 17.32 6.26 -45.88
N SER A 31 18.28 6.94 -46.51
CA SER A 31 18.51 6.77 -47.94
C SER A 31 19.99 6.84 -48.30
N LEU A 32 20.35 5.82 -49.07
CA LEU A 32 21.63 5.43 -49.59
C LEU A 32 22.02 6.39 -50.73
N SER A 33 23.21 7.01 -50.68
CA SER A 33 23.82 7.55 -51.91
C SER A 33 25.32 7.26 -51.94
N LYS A 34 25.71 6.55 -52.99
CA LYS A 34 27.08 6.23 -53.37
C LYS A 34 27.75 7.51 -53.87
N SER A 35 28.91 7.83 -53.33
CA SER A 35 29.96 8.46 -54.12
C SER A 35 31.32 8.05 -53.58
N THR A 36 32.14 7.59 -54.52
CA THR A 36 33.53 7.17 -54.42
C THR A 36 34.44 8.28 -53.90
N PRO A 37 35.54 7.90 -53.22
CA PRO A 37 36.81 8.56 -53.45
C PRO A 37 37.87 7.57 -53.91
N GLY A 38 38.58 7.98 -54.95
CA GLY A 38 39.66 7.22 -55.57
C GLY A 38 40.98 7.30 -54.81
N ALA A 39 41.93 6.56 -55.40
CA ALA A 39 43.37 6.57 -55.19
C ALA A 39 43.87 5.98 -53.86
N VAL A 40 44.11 4.68 -53.92
CA VAL A 40 45.02 3.93 -53.06
C VAL A 40 46.45 4.39 -53.38
N THR A 41 47.11 5.07 -52.44
CA THR A 41 48.58 5.13 -52.40
C THR A 41 49.07 4.16 -51.34
N SER A 42 49.69 3.09 -51.85
CA SER A 42 50.36 2.05 -51.10
C SER A 42 51.55 2.63 -50.34
N LEU A 43 51.48 2.66 -49.00
CA LEU A 43 52.65 2.91 -48.15
C LEU A 43 53.25 1.57 -47.77
N THR A 44 54.34 1.24 -48.46
CA THR A 44 55.18 0.07 -48.24
C THR A 44 55.77 0.07 -46.84
N THR A 45 55.48 -0.99 -46.09
CA THR A 45 56.15 -1.31 -44.83
C THR A 45 57.60 -1.68 -45.12
N THR A 46 58.55 -0.86 -44.66
CA THR A 46 59.97 -1.24 -44.63
C THR A 46 60.42 -1.48 -43.19
N ARG A 47 61.16 -2.58 -43.06
CA ARG A 47 61.64 -3.25 -41.85
C ARG A 47 62.75 -2.43 -41.17
N CYS A 48 62.68 -2.37 -39.85
CA CYS A 48 63.51 -1.56 -38.94
C CYS A 48 65.03 -1.81 -39.04
N VAL A 49 65.83 -0.74 -38.92
CA VAL A 49 67.15 -0.75 -38.28
C VAL A 49 67.31 0.55 -37.49
N ASN A 50 67.76 0.40 -36.25
CA ASN A 50 68.01 1.44 -35.26
C ASN A 50 68.67 2.70 -35.85
N ASN A 51 68.01 3.84 -35.72
CA ASN A 51 68.64 5.15 -35.73
C ASN A 51 67.96 6.03 -34.68
N GLU A 52 68.78 6.88 -34.09
CA GLU A 52 68.53 7.70 -32.93
C GLU A 52 67.28 8.58 -33.08
N LYS A 53 66.67 8.91 -31.95
CA LYS A 53 65.41 9.65 -31.80
C LYS A 53 65.42 10.97 -32.58
N GLU A 54 65.03 10.92 -33.84
CA GLU A 54 64.57 12.09 -34.58
C GLU A 54 63.05 12.05 -34.47
N GLU A 55 62.51 12.82 -33.51
CA GLU A 55 61.08 13.04 -33.36
C GLU A 55 60.58 13.71 -34.65
N VAL A 56 60.09 12.90 -35.58
CA VAL A 56 59.33 13.38 -36.73
C VAL A 56 58.03 13.95 -36.18
N LEU A 57 58.08 15.21 -35.77
CA LEU A 57 56.94 16.00 -35.35
C LEU A 57 55.99 16.06 -36.55
N LEU A 58 54.85 15.36 -36.45
CA LEU A 58 53.75 15.46 -37.40
C LEU A 58 53.36 16.95 -37.55
N PRO A 59 53.47 17.52 -38.76
CA PRO A 59 53.23 18.94 -38.98
C PRO A 59 51.79 19.33 -38.61
N GLY A 60 51.63 20.32 -37.73
CA GLY A 60 50.33 20.90 -37.37
C GLY A 60 49.74 20.45 -36.04
N MET A 61 50.40 19.54 -35.29
CA MET A 61 49.95 19.15 -33.95
C MET A 61 50.50 20.10 -32.87
N PRO A 62 49.69 20.51 -31.87
CA PRO A 62 50.17 21.33 -30.75
C PRO A 62 51.38 20.71 -30.05
N LYS A 63 52.33 21.54 -29.59
CA LYS A 63 53.58 21.08 -28.94
C LYS A 63 53.31 20.20 -27.71
N GLU A 64 52.23 20.51 -26.99
CA GLU A 64 51.72 19.77 -25.82
C GLU A 64 51.34 18.31 -26.14
N TYR A 65 51.07 17.97 -27.41
CA TYR A 65 50.76 16.61 -27.82
C TYR A 65 51.98 15.68 -27.69
N TYR A 66 53.21 16.19 -27.74
CA TYR A 66 54.43 15.39 -27.61
C TYR A 66 54.92 15.29 -26.16
N ASP A 67 54.31 16.02 -25.24
CA ASP A 67 54.61 15.92 -23.82
C ASP A 67 53.97 14.64 -23.25
N ASP A 68 54.79 13.66 -22.89
CA ASP A 68 54.34 12.36 -22.35
C ASP A 68 53.43 12.54 -21.11
N GLU A 69 53.74 13.54 -20.27
CA GLU A 69 52.93 13.89 -19.09
C GLU A 69 51.56 14.46 -19.47
N TRP A 70 51.50 15.26 -20.54
CA TRP A 70 50.24 15.81 -21.05
C TRP A 70 49.38 14.70 -21.67
N GLN A 71 49.97 13.81 -22.47
CA GLN A 71 49.27 12.65 -23.00
C GLN A 71 48.77 11.72 -21.89
N ALA A 72 49.58 11.47 -20.86
CA ALA A 72 49.18 10.68 -19.70
C ALA A 72 47.97 11.30 -18.99
N LYS A 73 48.01 12.61 -18.77
CA LYS A 73 46.91 13.37 -18.15
C LYS A 73 45.62 13.33 -18.97
N GLN A 74 45.70 13.34 -20.31
CA GLN A 74 44.51 13.16 -21.17
C GLN A 74 43.95 11.74 -21.10
N ARG A 75 44.81 10.72 -21.05
CA ARG A 75 44.40 9.32 -20.88
C ARG A 75 43.72 9.12 -19.52
N GLU A 76 44.26 9.71 -18.46
CA GLU A 76 43.66 9.68 -17.13
C GLU A 76 42.30 10.38 -17.11
N ARG A 77 42.19 11.60 -17.64
CA ARG A 77 40.89 12.31 -17.78
C ARG A 77 39.84 11.50 -18.54
N THR A 78 40.26 10.81 -19.61
CA THR A 78 39.34 9.96 -20.40
C THR A 78 38.93 8.72 -19.61
N LYS A 79 39.83 8.13 -18.82
CA LYS A 79 39.52 6.99 -17.93
C LYS A 79 38.57 7.39 -16.81
N GLU A 80 38.82 8.53 -16.17
CA GLU A 80 37.94 9.09 -15.13
C GLU A 80 36.53 9.37 -15.68
N LEU A 81 36.43 9.96 -16.88
CA LEU A 81 35.15 10.23 -17.52
C LEU A 81 34.39 8.93 -17.84
N ARG A 82 35.07 7.91 -18.38
CA ARG A 82 34.46 6.59 -18.63
C ARG A 82 34.08 5.86 -17.34
N GLN A 83 34.84 6.06 -16.27
CA GLN A 83 34.52 5.50 -14.96
C GLN A 83 33.26 6.15 -14.40
N ARG A 84 33.15 7.48 -14.45
CA ARG A 84 31.92 8.19 -14.05
C ARG A 84 30.72 7.77 -14.88
N GLN A 85 30.87 7.67 -16.20
CA GLN A 85 29.80 7.17 -17.08
C GLN A 85 29.37 5.75 -16.69
N ARG A 86 30.32 4.87 -16.39
CA ARG A 86 29.99 3.51 -15.94
C ARG A 86 29.29 3.51 -14.58
N GLU A 87 29.74 4.32 -13.63
CA GLU A 87 29.12 4.45 -12.32
C GLU A 87 27.68 5.01 -12.45
N GLU A 88 27.47 6.00 -13.32
CA GLU A 88 26.15 6.54 -13.68
C GLU A 88 25.27 5.48 -14.35
N ASP A 89 25.79 4.75 -15.35
CA ASP A 89 25.09 3.65 -16.03
C ASP A 89 24.69 2.55 -15.03
N GLU A 90 25.57 2.18 -14.09
CA GLU A 90 25.30 1.18 -13.04
C GLU A 90 24.26 1.68 -12.02
N GLU A 91 24.20 2.99 -11.73
CA GLU A 91 23.15 3.59 -10.92
C GLU A 91 21.80 3.61 -11.64
N GLU A 92 21.79 3.93 -12.93
CA GLU A 92 20.60 3.89 -13.77
C GLU A 92 20.09 2.45 -13.95
N GLU A 93 20.97 1.48 -14.18
CA GLU A 93 20.60 0.06 -14.26
C GLU A 93 20.01 -0.45 -12.95
N ARG A 94 20.60 -0.10 -11.80
CA ARG A 94 20.04 -0.43 -10.49
C ARG A 94 18.64 0.15 -10.32
N LYS A 95 18.46 1.42 -10.69
CA LYS A 95 17.16 2.09 -10.64
C LYS A 95 16.15 1.37 -11.55
N ILE A 96 16.51 1.08 -12.80
CA ILE A 96 15.64 0.39 -13.77
C ILE A 96 15.23 -1.00 -13.25
N GLU A 97 16.15 -1.75 -12.66
CA GLU A 97 15.85 -3.09 -12.13
C GLU A 97 14.87 -3.02 -10.95
N GLU A 98 14.95 -1.99 -10.09
CA GLU A 98 13.96 -1.77 -9.02
C GLU A 98 12.55 -1.49 -9.57
N TYR A 99 12.40 -0.65 -10.60
CA TYR A 99 11.09 -0.42 -11.23
C TYR A 99 10.57 -1.67 -11.93
N ARG A 100 11.47 -2.46 -12.54
CA ARG A 100 11.13 -3.73 -13.17
C ARG A 100 10.63 -4.74 -12.15
N GLU A 101 11.28 -4.85 -11.00
CA GLU A 101 10.88 -5.74 -9.91
C GLU A 101 9.44 -5.43 -9.46
N VAL A 102 9.14 -4.15 -9.24
CA VAL A 102 7.80 -3.68 -8.85
C VAL A 102 6.75 -4.03 -9.91
N GLY A 103 7.09 -3.87 -11.19
CA GLY A 103 6.23 -4.24 -12.31
C GLY A 103 5.95 -5.73 -12.40
N MET A 104 6.87 -6.59 -11.95
CA MET A 104 6.74 -8.04 -12.00
C MET A 104 5.89 -8.64 -10.86
N ARG A 105 5.67 -7.93 -9.74
CA ARG A 105 4.93 -8.45 -8.57
C ARG A 105 3.50 -8.90 -8.88
N LEU A 106 2.84 -8.28 -9.85
CA LEU A 106 1.47 -8.60 -10.24
C LEU A 106 1.38 -9.63 -11.39
N LYS A 107 2.51 -10.15 -11.89
CA LYS A 107 2.55 -11.05 -13.06
C LYS A 107 1.97 -12.46 -12.77
N GLY A 108 1.79 -12.83 -11.51
CA GLY A 108 1.24 -14.12 -11.09
C GLY A 108 -0.30 -14.17 -10.99
N TYR A 109 -0.98 -13.03 -11.11
CA TYR A 109 -2.44 -12.94 -10.99
C TYR A 109 -3.12 -12.92 -12.37
N PRO A 110 -4.42 -13.30 -12.45
CA PRO A 110 -5.18 -13.21 -13.68
C PRO A 110 -5.15 -11.78 -14.26
N GLU A 111 -4.76 -11.65 -15.53
CA GLU A 111 -4.56 -10.33 -16.15
C GLU A 111 -5.83 -9.48 -16.20
N GLU A 112 -7.00 -10.14 -16.32
CA GLU A 112 -8.30 -9.49 -16.36
C GLU A 112 -8.62 -8.83 -15.01
N ASP A 113 -8.39 -9.54 -13.91
CA ASP A 113 -8.62 -9.04 -12.55
C ASP A 113 -7.66 -7.91 -12.21
N VAL A 114 -6.39 -8.04 -12.57
CA VAL A 114 -5.39 -6.97 -12.39
C VAL A 114 -5.79 -5.73 -13.19
N ARG A 115 -6.29 -5.90 -14.41
CA ARG A 115 -6.75 -4.78 -15.26
C ARG A 115 -7.98 -4.11 -14.66
N ASN A 116 -8.92 -4.87 -14.12
CA ASN A 116 -10.11 -4.35 -13.46
C ASN A 116 -9.75 -3.61 -12.17
N ALA A 117 -8.89 -4.19 -11.32
CA ALA A 117 -8.36 -3.54 -10.13
C ALA A 117 -7.65 -2.22 -10.45
N ARG A 118 -6.79 -2.19 -11.48
CA ARG A 118 -6.14 -0.95 -11.95
C ARG A 118 -7.15 0.11 -12.40
N LYS A 119 -8.22 -0.28 -13.09
CA LYS A 119 -9.30 0.66 -13.49
C LYS A 119 -10.04 1.20 -12.27
N LEU A 120 -10.35 0.35 -11.28
CA LEU A 120 -11.02 0.77 -10.05
C LEU A 120 -10.17 1.75 -9.25
N VAL A 121 -8.89 1.45 -9.02
CA VAL A 121 -7.96 2.37 -8.32
C VAL A 121 -7.86 3.70 -9.06
N SER A 122 -7.74 3.68 -10.39
CA SER A 122 -7.77 4.92 -11.18
C SER A 122 -9.10 5.67 -11.06
N SER A 123 -10.23 4.96 -10.94
CA SER A 123 -11.54 5.58 -10.75
C SER A 123 -11.68 6.24 -9.37
N PHE A 124 -11.11 5.64 -8.32
CA PHE A 124 -11.08 6.22 -6.98
C PHE A 124 -10.25 7.51 -6.94
N ILE A 125 -9.05 7.49 -7.52
CA ILE A 125 -8.19 8.67 -7.60
C ILE A 125 -8.89 9.80 -8.37
N ARG A 126 -9.65 9.48 -9.41
CA ARG A 126 -10.41 10.47 -10.19
C ARG A 126 -11.66 10.99 -9.46
N ALA A 127 -12.18 10.25 -8.49
CA ALA A 127 -13.41 10.58 -7.80
C ALA A 127 -13.26 11.70 -6.77
N GLU A 128 -12.04 11.96 -6.29
CA GLU A 128 -11.65 13.02 -5.35
C GLU A 128 -12.61 13.17 -4.15
N GLU A 129 -13.68 13.96 -4.27
CA GLU A 129 -14.68 14.22 -3.23
C GLU A 129 -15.65 13.04 -2.97
N GLU A 130 -16.01 12.27 -4.01
CA GLU A 130 -16.95 11.13 -3.90
C GLU A 130 -16.25 9.79 -3.66
N ILE A 131 -14.99 9.81 -3.26
CA ILE A 131 -14.17 8.61 -3.15
C ILE A 131 -14.72 7.63 -2.11
N GLU A 132 -15.23 8.14 -0.99
CA GLU A 132 -15.78 7.31 0.09
C GLU A 132 -17.01 6.53 -0.36
N GLN A 133 -17.95 7.21 -1.02
CA GLN A 133 -19.18 6.61 -1.55
C GLN A 133 -18.85 5.54 -2.59
N LYS A 134 -17.89 5.80 -3.49
CA LYS A 134 -17.48 4.81 -4.50
C LYS A 134 -16.79 3.59 -3.90
N ILE A 135 -16.03 3.75 -2.81
CA ILE A 135 -15.44 2.61 -2.12
C ILE A 135 -16.54 1.77 -1.47
N GLU A 136 -17.52 2.41 -0.84
CA GLU A 136 -18.66 1.72 -0.22
C GLU A 136 -19.50 0.96 -1.27
N GLU A 137 -19.83 1.60 -2.40
CA GLU A 137 -20.50 0.93 -3.53
C GLU A 137 -19.69 -0.24 -4.10
N ALA A 138 -18.36 -0.08 -4.21
CA ALA A 138 -17.49 -1.14 -4.71
C ALA A 138 -17.41 -2.32 -3.73
N ALA A 139 -17.47 -2.04 -2.42
CA ALA A 139 -17.57 -3.04 -1.37
C ALA A 139 -18.94 -3.75 -1.39
N GLU A 140 -20.05 -3.02 -1.61
CA GLU A 140 -21.38 -3.60 -1.79
C GLU A 140 -21.46 -4.56 -2.98
N LYS A 141 -20.83 -4.19 -4.08
CA LYS A 141 -20.76 -5.03 -5.29
C LYS A 141 -19.78 -6.20 -5.17
N GLY A 142 -19.03 -6.30 -4.07
CA GLY A 142 -18.04 -7.37 -3.85
C GLY A 142 -16.82 -7.29 -4.77
N ILE A 143 -16.55 -6.13 -5.38
CA ILE A 143 -15.45 -5.93 -6.33
C ILE A 143 -14.16 -5.49 -5.59
N LEU A 144 -14.31 -4.98 -4.37
CA LEU A 144 -13.21 -4.59 -3.50
C LEU A 144 -12.49 -5.83 -2.96
N THR A 145 -11.47 -6.27 -3.68
CA THR A 145 -10.68 -7.47 -3.37
C THR A 145 -9.28 -7.09 -2.87
N GLU A 146 -8.58 -8.05 -2.26
CA GLU A 146 -7.16 -7.90 -1.86
C GLU A 146 -6.27 -7.46 -3.03
N LEU A 147 -6.60 -7.85 -4.26
CA LEU A 147 -5.88 -7.43 -5.47
C LEU A 147 -5.90 -5.91 -5.67
N VAL A 148 -6.97 -5.24 -5.25
CA VAL A 148 -7.07 -3.77 -5.28
C VAL A 148 -6.07 -3.14 -4.31
N LEU A 149 -5.93 -3.68 -3.09
CA LEU A 149 -4.91 -3.25 -2.14
C LEU A 149 -3.50 -3.43 -2.71
N MET A 150 -3.24 -4.57 -3.35
CA MET A 150 -1.94 -4.86 -3.98
C MET A 150 -1.60 -3.87 -5.09
N VAL A 151 -2.59 -3.45 -5.88
CA VAL A 151 -2.42 -2.42 -6.92
C VAL A 151 -2.17 -1.04 -6.33
N ILE A 152 -2.88 -0.67 -5.26
CA ILE A 152 -2.64 0.59 -4.53
C ILE A 152 -1.23 0.59 -3.94
N TRP A 153 -0.83 -0.51 -3.31
CA TRP A 153 0.49 -0.67 -2.71
C TRP A 153 1.60 -0.57 -3.75
N ASN A 154 1.44 -1.18 -4.93
CA ASN A 154 2.39 -1.05 -6.04
C ASN A 154 2.55 0.43 -6.47
N ARG A 155 1.43 1.17 -6.61
CA ARG A 155 1.48 2.61 -6.92
C ARG A 155 2.12 3.43 -5.80
N LEU A 156 1.88 3.07 -4.53
CA LEU A 156 2.48 3.72 -3.38
C LEU A 156 4.00 3.53 -3.36
N ASP A 157 4.47 2.32 -3.68
CA ASP A 157 5.90 1.99 -3.79
C ASP A 157 6.59 2.73 -4.93
N LEU A 158 5.89 3.00 -6.04
CA LEU A 158 6.39 3.87 -7.11
C LEU A 158 6.47 5.33 -6.64
N ALA A 159 5.41 5.86 -6.04
CA ALA A 159 5.37 7.23 -5.52
C ALA A 159 6.45 7.49 -4.45
N ARG A 160 6.78 6.48 -3.63
CA ARG A 160 7.88 6.53 -2.67
C ARG A 160 9.25 6.67 -3.34
N ARG A 161 9.49 5.93 -4.42
CA ARG A 161 10.75 6.03 -5.19
C ARG A 161 10.87 7.35 -5.94
N ASP A 162 9.75 7.86 -6.44
CA ASP A 162 9.68 9.14 -7.15
C ASP A 162 9.64 10.35 -6.17
N ASN A 163 9.64 10.11 -4.86
CA ASN A 163 9.56 11.13 -3.79
C ASN A 163 8.34 12.06 -3.88
N GLU A 164 7.21 11.55 -4.40
CA GLU A 164 5.97 12.31 -4.59
C GLU A 164 5.13 12.35 -3.30
N LYS A 165 5.45 13.29 -2.39
CA LYS A 165 4.82 13.35 -1.05
C LYS A 165 3.28 13.42 -1.06
N ASP A 166 2.69 14.13 -2.00
CA ASP A 166 1.22 14.26 -2.07
C ASP A 166 0.56 12.98 -2.63
N ALA A 167 1.20 12.30 -3.58
CA ALA A 167 0.78 11.00 -4.06
C ALA A 167 0.90 9.94 -2.95
N ILE A 168 1.99 9.97 -2.17
CA ILE A 168 2.17 9.08 -1.02
C ILE A 168 1.04 9.28 -0.01
N ARG A 169 0.72 10.52 0.38
CA ARG A 169 -0.35 10.80 1.36
C ARG A 169 -1.71 10.33 0.86
N SER A 170 -2.07 10.67 -0.38
CA SER A 170 -3.37 10.31 -0.96
C SER A 170 -3.53 8.81 -1.16
N LEU A 171 -2.49 8.11 -1.63
CA LEU A 171 -2.51 6.65 -1.79
C LEU A 171 -2.51 5.91 -0.45
N ASP A 172 -1.84 6.44 0.58
CA ASP A 172 -1.87 5.86 1.93
C ASP A 172 -3.27 5.95 2.56
N LEU A 173 -3.93 7.12 2.45
CA LEU A 173 -5.32 7.29 2.88
C LEU A 173 -6.27 6.35 2.12
N LEU A 174 -6.08 6.22 0.80
CA LEU A 174 -6.86 5.31 -0.03
C LEU A 174 -6.64 3.86 0.39
N TYR A 175 -5.39 3.45 0.59
CA TYR A 175 -5.03 2.11 1.06
C TYR A 175 -5.75 1.80 2.38
N ARG A 176 -5.62 2.67 3.38
CA ARG A 176 -6.25 2.50 4.69
C ARG A 176 -7.76 2.41 4.60
N ARG A 177 -8.40 3.29 3.82
CA ARG A 177 -9.86 3.28 3.67
C ARG A 177 -10.33 1.98 3.01
N VAL A 178 -9.69 1.56 1.93
CA VAL A 178 -10.00 0.29 1.24
C VAL A 178 -9.77 -0.91 2.14
N GLU A 179 -8.66 -0.94 2.88
CA GLU A 179 -8.33 -1.99 3.85
C GLU A 179 -9.42 -2.08 4.92
N THR A 180 -9.85 -0.95 5.49
CA THR A 180 -10.93 -0.95 6.49
C THR A 180 -12.26 -1.46 5.94
N GLU A 181 -12.60 -1.16 4.68
CA GLU A 181 -13.85 -1.65 4.08
C GLU A 181 -13.80 -3.15 3.78
N ILE A 182 -12.66 -3.67 3.33
CA ILE A 182 -12.46 -5.11 3.18
C ILE A 182 -12.60 -5.80 4.54
N LEU A 183 -11.91 -5.31 5.57
CA LEU A 183 -11.98 -5.88 6.92
C LEU A 183 -13.40 -5.82 7.51
N LYS A 184 -14.16 -4.75 7.28
CA LYS A 184 -15.57 -4.68 7.72
C LYS A 184 -16.44 -5.75 7.06
N ARG A 185 -16.20 -6.07 5.80
CA ARG A 185 -16.94 -7.09 5.04
C ARG A 185 -16.54 -8.50 5.45
N GLU A 186 -15.26 -8.73 5.66
CA GLU A 186 -14.73 -10.04 6.09
C GLU A 186 -15.01 -10.32 7.57
N ALA A 187 -15.22 -9.28 8.39
CA ALA A 187 -15.55 -9.44 9.80
C ALA A 187 -16.82 -10.29 9.99
N THR A 188 -16.77 -11.19 10.97
CA THR A 188 -17.92 -11.99 11.40
C THR A 188 -19.04 -11.08 11.92
N PRO A 189 -20.31 -11.51 11.83
CA PRO A 189 -21.44 -10.74 12.39
C PRO A 189 -21.24 -10.34 13.86
N ALA A 190 -20.63 -11.23 14.66
CA ALA A 190 -20.25 -10.97 16.04
C ALA A 190 -19.24 -9.81 16.18
N MET A 191 -18.17 -9.81 15.40
CA MET A 191 -17.16 -8.73 15.43
C MET A 191 -17.71 -7.41 14.90
N ARG A 192 -18.59 -7.43 13.90
CA ARG A 192 -19.30 -6.23 13.44
C ARG A 192 -20.16 -5.64 14.55
N LEU A 193 -20.93 -6.49 15.26
CA LEU A 193 -21.73 -6.07 16.41
C LEU A 193 -20.85 -5.50 17.52
N LEU A 194 -19.71 -6.12 17.84
CA LEU A 194 -18.77 -5.61 18.83
C LEU A 194 -18.29 -4.19 18.46
N ASN A 195 -17.80 -4.01 17.23
CA ASN A 195 -17.34 -2.72 16.74
C ASN A 195 -18.45 -1.66 16.83
N ASP A 196 -19.66 -2.02 16.42
CA ASP A 196 -20.86 -1.19 16.52
C ASP A 196 -21.21 -0.79 17.96
N LEU A 197 -21.04 -1.69 18.93
CA LEU A 197 -21.28 -1.43 20.36
C LEU A 197 -20.21 -0.48 20.93
N LEU A 198 -18.94 -0.66 20.53
CA LEU A 198 -17.84 0.18 20.97
C LEU A 198 -17.94 1.61 20.39
N ILE A 199 -18.33 1.76 19.12
CA ILE A 199 -18.50 3.09 18.47
C ILE A 199 -19.57 3.93 19.16
N MET A 200 -20.58 3.31 19.78
CA MET A 200 -21.62 4.05 20.52
C MET A 200 -21.13 4.69 21.84
N TYR A 201 -19.90 4.44 22.26
CA TYR A 201 -19.37 5.00 23.49
C TYR A 201 -18.88 6.45 23.28
N ASP A 202 -19.67 7.41 23.77
CA ASP A 202 -19.36 8.86 23.68
C ASP A 202 -18.26 9.34 24.66
N GLY A 203 -17.66 8.44 25.47
CA GLY A 203 -16.55 8.77 26.37
C GLY A 203 -16.94 9.23 27.78
N PHE A 204 -18.20 9.58 28.03
CA PHE A 204 -18.63 10.18 29.30
C PHE A 204 -19.56 9.27 30.13
N ASP A 205 -20.62 8.72 29.54
CA ASP A 205 -21.67 8.02 30.30
C ASP A 205 -21.66 6.49 30.14
N TYR A 206 -20.88 5.82 31.00
CA TYR A 206 -20.71 4.37 30.95
C TYR A 206 -22.02 3.58 31.18
N GLU A 207 -22.85 4.00 32.14
CA GLU A 207 -24.12 3.31 32.42
C GLU A 207 -25.16 3.50 31.32
N GLU A 208 -25.22 4.69 30.73
CA GLU A 208 -26.13 4.97 29.63
C GLU A 208 -25.71 4.21 28.37
N TRP A 209 -24.41 4.19 28.09
CA TRP A 209 -23.82 3.37 27.03
C TRP A 209 -24.16 1.89 27.20
N LEU A 210 -24.01 1.31 28.41
CA LEU A 210 -24.39 -0.09 28.66
C LEU A 210 -25.89 -0.35 28.45
N LYS A 211 -26.77 0.60 28.81
CA LYS A 211 -28.22 0.48 28.54
C LYS A 211 -28.52 0.52 27.04
N LYS A 212 -27.85 1.41 26.29
CA LYS A 212 -27.94 1.48 24.82
C LYS A 212 -27.43 0.19 24.17
N CYS A 213 -26.30 -0.33 24.64
CA CYS A 213 -25.74 -1.61 24.22
C CYS A 213 -26.70 -2.77 24.48
N LYS A 214 -27.27 -2.85 25.69
CA LYS A 214 -28.28 -3.87 26.03
C LYS A 214 -29.45 -3.85 25.07
N LYS A 215 -29.99 -2.66 24.78
CA LYS A 215 -31.11 -2.52 23.85
C LYS A 215 -30.73 -2.98 22.44
N ARG A 216 -29.58 -2.55 21.93
CA ARG A 216 -29.09 -2.96 20.61
C ARG A 216 -28.83 -4.46 20.51
N MET A 217 -28.30 -5.08 21.57
CA MET A 217 -28.07 -6.53 21.65
C MET A 217 -29.39 -7.30 21.66
N ILE A 218 -30.41 -6.83 22.39
CA ILE A 218 -31.77 -7.38 22.34
C ILE A 218 -32.37 -7.22 20.94
N ASP A 219 -32.15 -6.09 20.26
CA ASP A 219 -32.70 -5.90 18.93
C ASP A 219 -31.98 -6.75 17.85
N THR A 220 -30.71 -7.13 18.09
CA THR A 220 -29.87 -7.85 17.10
C THR A 220 -29.86 -9.36 17.30
N PHE A 221 -29.84 -9.86 18.54
CA PHE A 221 -29.80 -11.30 18.77
C PHE A 221 -31.15 -11.97 18.41
N PRO A 222 -31.14 -13.13 17.77
CA PRO A 222 -32.37 -13.90 17.59
C PRO A 222 -32.91 -14.37 18.95
N ARG A 223 -34.23 -14.53 19.05
CA ARG A 223 -34.84 -15.13 20.24
C ARG A 223 -34.52 -16.63 20.28
N GLU A 224 -33.80 -17.04 21.32
CA GLU A 224 -33.40 -18.44 21.56
C GLU A 224 -34.57 -19.29 22.11
N ASP A 225 -35.72 -19.32 21.43
CA ASP A 225 -36.82 -20.23 21.76
C ASP A 225 -36.49 -21.63 21.20
N PRO A 226 -36.60 -22.74 21.97
CA PRO A 226 -36.31 -24.10 21.49
C PRO A 226 -37.02 -24.49 20.18
N TYR A 227 -38.16 -23.85 19.85
CA TYR A 227 -38.85 -24.07 18.58
C TYR A 227 -38.24 -23.28 17.41
N SER A 228 -37.60 -22.14 17.66
CA SER A 228 -36.92 -21.31 16.65
C SER A 228 -35.56 -21.85 16.23
N ILE A 229 -34.89 -22.65 17.07
CA ILE A 229 -33.62 -23.33 16.74
C ILE A 229 -33.87 -24.55 15.83
N LEU A 230 -35.05 -25.18 15.95
CA LEU A 230 -35.39 -26.40 15.21
C LEU A 230 -36.10 -26.12 13.88
N VAL A 231 -36.68 -24.94 13.69
CA VAL A 231 -37.42 -24.56 12.48
C VAL A 231 -36.58 -23.62 11.65
N PRO A 232 -36.13 -24.02 10.44
CA PRO A 232 -35.35 -23.16 9.57
C PRO A 232 -36.08 -21.85 9.24
N PRO A 233 -35.38 -20.71 9.13
CA PRO A 233 -35.98 -19.45 8.72
C PRO A 233 -36.66 -19.62 7.34
N GLY A 234 -37.95 -19.27 7.26
CA GLY A 234 -38.80 -19.48 6.06
C GLY A 234 -39.89 -20.56 6.19
N PHE A 235 -39.94 -21.27 7.33
CA PHE A 235 -40.94 -22.30 7.63
C PHE A 235 -42.01 -21.88 8.65
N GLU A 236 -42.28 -20.58 8.79
CA GLU A 236 -43.28 -20.04 9.75
C GLU A 236 -44.73 -20.42 9.41
N SER A 237 -44.98 -21.02 8.24
CA SER A 237 -46.25 -21.67 7.88
C SER A 237 -46.05 -23.16 7.58
N PHE A 238 -45.73 -23.96 8.60
CA PHE A 238 -45.68 -25.42 8.53
C PHE A 238 -47.10 -26.02 8.37
N ASP A 239 -47.67 -25.94 7.17
CA ASP A 239 -48.89 -26.65 6.78
C ASP A 239 -48.45 -28.05 6.27
N ILE A 240 -48.49 -29.06 7.15
CA ILE A 240 -48.00 -30.43 6.92
C ILE A 240 -48.61 -31.06 5.65
N ASP A 241 -49.79 -30.57 5.23
CA ASP A 241 -50.56 -31.11 4.11
C ASP A 241 -50.20 -30.51 2.73
N LYS A 242 -49.22 -29.59 2.63
CA LYS A 242 -48.87 -28.89 1.35
C LYS A 242 -47.45 -29.11 0.82
N LEU A 243 -46.70 -30.09 1.33
CA LEU A 243 -45.34 -30.36 0.88
C LEU A 243 -45.30 -31.11 -0.47
N GLU A 244 -45.50 -30.38 -1.57
CA GLU A 244 -45.09 -30.81 -2.91
C GLU A 244 -44.09 -29.79 -3.49
N GLY A 245 -42.79 -30.03 -3.29
CA GLY A 245 -41.73 -29.25 -3.92
C GLY A 245 -40.32 -29.63 -3.42
N PRO A 246 -39.28 -29.57 -4.28
CA PRO A 246 -37.89 -29.73 -3.85
C PRO A 246 -37.54 -28.65 -2.82
N LEU A 247 -37.02 -29.07 -1.67
CA LEU A 247 -36.57 -28.18 -0.60
C LEU A 247 -35.47 -27.25 -1.15
N SER A 248 -35.74 -25.96 -1.23
CA SER A 248 -34.69 -24.97 -1.42
C SER A 248 -33.80 -24.97 -0.17
N PRO A 249 -32.46 -24.97 -0.30
CA PRO A 249 -31.61 -24.72 0.85
C PRO A 249 -31.99 -23.38 1.51
N PRO A 250 -31.88 -23.27 2.85
CA PRO A 250 -32.14 -22.01 3.55
C PRO A 250 -31.19 -20.92 3.02
N PRO A 251 -31.59 -19.64 3.03
CA PRO A 251 -30.61 -18.57 2.84
C PRO A 251 -29.52 -18.67 3.91
N GLU A 252 -28.27 -18.42 3.50
CA GLU A 252 -27.05 -18.41 4.34
C GLU A 252 -27.10 -17.25 5.36
N HIS A 253 -28.03 -17.32 6.31
CA HIS A 253 -28.07 -16.43 7.46
C HIS A 253 -27.72 -17.29 8.67
N ASP A 254 -26.42 -17.51 8.84
CA ASP A 254 -25.77 -18.15 10.00
C ASP A 254 -25.99 -17.39 11.32
N ASP A 255 -26.87 -16.40 11.34
CA ASP A 255 -27.16 -15.56 12.51
C ASP A 255 -28.02 -16.28 13.57
N THR A 256 -28.43 -17.53 13.34
CA THR A 256 -29.27 -18.31 14.28
C THR A 256 -28.63 -18.52 15.64
N LEU A 257 -27.29 -18.51 15.73
CA LEU A 257 -26.54 -18.65 16.98
C LEU A 257 -25.67 -17.41 17.28
N LEU A 258 -26.02 -16.25 16.73
CA LEU A 258 -25.23 -15.02 16.83
C LEU A 258 -24.79 -14.67 18.26
N ARG A 259 -25.63 -14.92 19.27
CA ARG A 259 -25.27 -14.67 20.68
C ARG A 259 -24.17 -15.61 21.16
N VAL A 260 -24.24 -16.89 20.81
CA VAL A 260 -23.24 -17.90 21.17
C VAL A 260 -21.93 -17.60 20.46
N ASP A 261 -22.00 -17.27 19.17
CA ASP A 261 -20.82 -16.90 18.37
C ASP A 261 -20.20 -15.61 18.88
N PHE A 262 -21.01 -14.61 19.26
CA PHE A 262 -20.53 -13.39 19.91
C PHE A 262 -19.79 -13.68 21.21
N VAL A 263 -20.36 -14.48 22.11
CA VAL A 263 -19.69 -14.80 23.38
C VAL A 263 -18.38 -15.56 23.15
N ARG A 264 -18.38 -16.55 22.23
CA ARG A 264 -17.19 -17.34 21.93
C ARG A 264 -16.08 -16.50 21.31
N GLU A 265 -16.37 -15.79 20.23
CA GLU A 265 -15.37 -15.02 19.48
C GLU A 265 -14.84 -13.82 20.29
N VAL A 266 -15.70 -13.15 21.06
CA VAL A 266 -15.26 -12.03 21.92
C VAL A 266 -14.41 -12.54 23.09
N ASP A 267 -14.72 -13.70 23.66
CA ASP A 267 -13.88 -14.31 24.70
C ASP A 267 -12.51 -14.73 24.15
N GLU A 268 -12.47 -15.36 22.97
CA GLU A 268 -11.22 -15.71 22.27
C GLU A 268 -10.36 -14.45 22.02
N LEU A 269 -10.96 -13.37 21.50
CA LEU A 269 -10.29 -12.09 21.31
C LEU A 269 -9.74 -11.51 22.62
N LEU A 270 -10.52 -11.57 23.71
CA LEU A 270 -10.05 -11.11 25.02
C LEU A 270 -8.87 -11.94 25.54
N GLN A 271 -8.84 -13.24 25.27
CA GLN A 271 -7.72 -14.10 25.65
C GLN A 271 -6.45 -13.72 24.89
N GLU A 272 -6.53 -13.51 23.57
CA GLU A 272 -5.40 -13.07 22.73
C GLU A 272 -4.82 -11.73 23.23
N VAL A 273 -5.69 -10.74 23.45
CA VAL A 273 -5.26 -9.40 23.89
C VAL A 273 -4.62 -9.44 25.29
N ARG A 274 -5.08 -10.33 26.19
CA ARG A 274 -4.46 -10.50 27.52
C ARG A 274 -3.07 -11.13 27.43
N VAL A 275 -2.86 -12.07 26.52
CA VAL A 275 -1.54 -12.70 26.31
C VAL A 275 -0.54 -11.65 25.86
N GLU A 276 -0.88 -10.85 24.85
CA GLU A 276 -0.02 -9.75 24.38
C GLU A 276 0.32 -8.72 25.47
N GLN A 277 -0.60 -8.47 26.41
CA GLN A 277 -0.33 -7.56 27.53
C GLN A 277 0.66 -8.12 28.54
N SER A 278 0.68 -9.44 28.75
CA SER A 278 1.60 -10.07 29.70
C SER A 278 3.06 -10.00 29.24
N GLU A 279 3.30 -9.88 27.93
CA GLU A 279 4.64 -9.79 27.34
C GLU A 279 5.25 -8.38 27.40
N VAL A 280 4.43 -7.33 27.59
CA VAL A 280 4.91 -5.94 27.68
C VAL A 280 5.23 -5.61 29.13
N GLU A 281 6.51 -5.75 29.51
CA GLU A 281 6.99 -5.39 30.84
C GLU A 281 6.78 -3.89 31.14
N ASN A 282 6.30 -3.59 32.35
CA ASN A 282 6.08 -2.23 32.82
C ASN A 282 7.42 -1.58 33.18
N GLU A 283 7.96 -0.76 32.28
CA GLU A 283 9.08 0.12 32.63
C GLU A 283 8.60 1.23 33.58
N ALA A 284 8.97 1.13 34.86
CA ALA A 284 8.62 2.08 35.91
C ALA A 284 9.40 3.42 35.85
N GLY A 285 9.75 3.86 34.64
CA GLY A 285 10.44 5.13 34.40
C GLY A 285 9.50 6.33 34.49
N PHE A 286 10.04 7.49 34.88
CA PHE A 286 9.37 8.79 34.72
C PHE A 286 9.74 9.46 33.40
N ASP A 287 10.42 8.74 32.51
CA ASP A 287 10.80 9.25 31.20
C ASP A 287 9.55 9.51 30.35
N PRO A 288 9.58 10.52 29.46
CA PRO A 288 8.44 10.84 28.62
C PRO A 288 7.97 9.64 27.79
N GLU A 289 8.88 8.77 27.38
CA GLU A 289 8.59 7.52 26.67
C GLU A 289 7.87 6.49 27.59
N SER A 290 8.32 6.33 28.84
CA SER A 290 7.66 5.46 29.83
C SER A 290 6.27 5.98 30.22
N VAL A 291 6.09 7.30 30.35
CA VAL A 291 4.78 7.91 30.61
C VAL A 291 3.82 7.68 29.44
N ALA A 292 4.29 7.85 28.21
CA ALA A 292 3.49 7.59 27.01
C ALA A 292 3.07 6.11 26.92
N ASN A 293 3.99 5.18 27.18
CA ASN A 293 3.70 3.75 27.22
C ASN A 293 2.65 3.41 28.30
N ARG A 294 2.78 4.00 29.49
CA ARG A 294 1.81 3.81 30.58
C ARG A 294 0.41 4.34 30.22
N LEU A 295 0.32 5.52 29.61
CA LEU A 295 -0.97 6.08 29.16
C LEU A 295 -1.60 5.20 28.10
N LYS A 296 -0.82 4.76 27.10
CA LYS A 296 -1.27 3.82 26.07
C LYS A 296 -1.76 2.50 26.67
N GLN A 297 -1.10 2.00 27.70
CA GLN A 297 -1.53 0.80 28.42
C GLN A 297 -2.82 1.03 29.22
N GLN A 298 -2.98 2.20 29.84
CA GLN A 298 -4.23 2.56 30.53
C GLN A 298 -5.42 2.62 29.57
N GLU A 299 -5.26 3.24 28.40
CA GLU A 299 -6.28 3.26 27.35
C GLU A 299 -6.65 1.85 26.89
N ARG A 300 -5.64 0.98 26.67
CA ARG A 300 -5.85 -0.44 26.34
C ARG A 300 -6.56 -1.21 27.46
N GLN A 301 -6.23 -0.95 28.73
CA GLN A 301 -6.93 -1.58 29.85
C GLN A 301 -8.39 -1.11 29.95
N GLN A 302 -8.65 0.16 29.64
CA GLN A 302 -10.01 0.69 29.59
C GLN A 302 -10.82 0.01 28.48
N SER A 303 -10.26 -0.16 27.29
CA SER A 303 -10.95 -0.86 26.20
C SER A 303 -11.21 -2.33 26.55
N ILE A 304 -10.28 -3.02 27.22
CA ILE A 304 -10.53 -4.40 27.71
C ILE A 304 -11.73 -4.44 28.66
N ARG A 305 -11.77 -3.54 29.65
CA ARG A 305 -12.89 -3.50 30.62
C ARG A 305 -14.23 -3.24 29.94
N GLN A 306 -14.24 -2.42 28.89
CA GLN A 306 -15.45 -2.19 28.08
C GLN A 306 -15.90 -3.47 27.39
N VAL A 307 -14.98 -4.20 26.77
CA VAL A 307 -15.30 -5.46 26.08
C VAL A 307 -15.74 -6.54 27.09
N GLU A 308 -15.09 -6.66 28.24
CA GLU A 308 -15.51 -7.55 29.33
C GLU A 308 -16.95 -7.25 29.78
N ALA A 309 -17.30 -5.98 29.96
CA ALA A 309 -18.65 -5.61 30.36
C ALA A 309 -19.70 -5.89 29.28
N LEU A 310 -19.33 -5.77 28.00
CA LEU A 310 -20.21 -6.19 26.90
C LEU A 310 -20.41 -7.71 26.88
N LEU A 311 -19.36 -8.48 27.16
CA LEU A 311 -19.43 -9.94 27.27
C LEU A 311 -20.32 -10.38 28.44
N ASP A 312 -20.13 -9.80 29.62
CA ASP A 312 -20.99 -10.05 30.79
C ASP A 312 -22.45 -9.70 30.52
N LEU A 313 -22.69 -8.62 29.77
CA LEU A 313 -24.02 -8.21 29.35
C LEU A 313 -24.65 -9.21 28.38
N ALA A 314 -23.89 -9.75 27.42
CA ALA A 314 -24.33 -10.79 26.50
C ALA A 314 -24.72 -12.08 27.23
N ILE A 315 -23.91 -12.49 28.22
CA ILE A 315 -24.16 -13.69 29.03
C ILE A 315 -25.40 -13.48 29.93
N GLY A 316 -25.51 -12.31 30.57
CA GLY A 316 -26.61 -11.96 31.47
C GLY A 316 -27.91 -11.50 30.79
N LEU A 317 -27.95 -11.49 29.45
CA LEU A 317 -29.10 -10.99 28.70
C LEU A 317 -30.35 -11.84 28.96
N LYS A 318 -31.47 -11.17 29.27
CA LYS A 318 -32.80 -11.75 29.41
C LYS A 318 -33.77 -10.95 28.54
N TRP A 319 -34.66 -11.67 27.87
CA TRP A 319 -35.68 -11.17 26.95
C TRP A 319 -36.91 -10.64 27.68
#